data_AF-A0A661PL44-F1
#
_entry.id   AF-A0A661PL44-F1
#
_cell.length_a   1.000
_cell.length_b   1.000
_cell.length_c   1.000
_cell.angle_alpha   90.00
_cell.angle_beta   90.00
_cell.angle_gamma   90.00
#
_symmetry.space_group_name_H-M   'P 1'
#
loop_
_entity.id
_entity.type
_entity.pdbx_description
1 polymer ?
#
loop_
_entity_poly.entity_id
_entity_poly.type
_entity_poly.pdbx_seq_one_letter_code
_entity_poly.pdbx_strand_id
1 'polypeptide(L)' 'MQQVEKRIDSLRSQGERIDYLTFVPEGEPTLDSNLEEAIELLRPFGLKIAVISNASLLWQPTVRQALL' A
#
# COMPACT_ATOMS: atom_id res chain seq x y z
N MET A 1 6.25 -1.24 9.73
CA MET A 1 5.19 -0.31 10.20
C MET A 1 5.74 0.98 10.81
N GLN A 2 6.53 0.94 11.89
CA GLN A 2 7.00 2.16 12.60
C GLN A 2 7.71 3.21 11.71
N GLN A 3 8.40 2.80 10.64
CA GLN A 3 9.07 3.74 9.73
C GLN A 3 8.09 4.53 8.85
N VAL A 4 6.98 3.90 8.42
CA VAL A 4 5.95 4.53 7.58
C VAL A 4 5.19 5.55 8.41
N GLU A 5 4.77 5.18 9.62
CA GLU A 5 4.10 6.07 10.58
C GLU A 5 4.97 7.31 10.87
N LYS A 6 6.24 7.11 11.24
CA LYS A 6 7.19 8.23 11.45
C LYS A 6 7.33 9.15 10.25
N ARG A 7 7.30 8.59 9.03
CA ARG A 7 7.39 9.39 7.80
C ARG A 7 6.12 10.20 7.57
N ILE A 8 4.95 9.60 7.78
CA ILE A 8 3.66 10.28 7.66
C ILE A 8 3.56 11.42 8.68
N ASP A 9 3.93 11.18 9.93
CA ASP A 9 3.89 12.20 10.99
C ASP A 9 4.86 13.35 10.71
N SER A 10 6.05 13.04 10.21
CA SER A 10 7.02 14.06 9.80
C SER A 10 6.47 14.97 8.69
N LEU A 11 5.90 14.39 7.63
CA LEU A 11 5.28 15.15 6.54
C LEU A 11 4.09 15.98 7.01
N ARG A 12 3.22 15.41 7.86
CA ARG A 12 2.09 16.13 8.47
C ARG A 12 2.56 17.30 9.33
N SER A 13 3.64 17.12 10.09
CA SER A 13 4.23 18.20 10.92
C SER A 13 4.79 19.35 10.09
N GLN A 14 5.20 19.08 8.85
CA GLN A 14 5.69 20.06 7.89
C GLN A 14 4.55 20.74 7.10
N GLY A 15 3.29 20.37 7.37
CA GLY A 15 2.12 20.88 6.65
C GLY A 15 1.98 20.30 5.24
N GLU A 16 2.72 19.24 4.91
CA GLU A 16 2.62 18.58 3.61
C GLU A 16 1.35 17.72 3.52
N ARG A 17 0.69 17.80 2.37
CA ARG A 17 -0.47 16.98 2.06
C ARG A 17 -0.03 15.69 1.38
N ILE A 18 -0.50 14.57 1.91
CA ILE A 18 -0.31 13.25 1.30
C ILE A 18 -1.62 12.84 0.65
N ASP A 19 -1.65 12.75 -0.68
CA ASP A 19 -2.84 12.31 -1.41
C ASP A 19 -2.93 10.79 -1.53
N TYR A 20 -1.78 10.13 -1.68
CA TYR A 20 -1.67 8.69 -1.89
C TYR A 20 -0.43 8.13 -1.20
N LEU A 21 -0.55 6.88 -0.75
CA LEU A 21 0.55 6.03 -0.35
C LEU A 21 0.69 4.93 -1.38
N THR A 22 1.83 4.89 -2.06
CA THR A 22 2.06 3.90 -3.13
C THR A 22 2.92 2.75 -2.63
N PHE A 23 2.46 1.52 -2.87
CA PHE A 23 3.20 0.29 -2.61
C PHE A 23 3.97 -0.10 -3.88
N VAL A 24 5.31 -0.07 -3.78
CA VAL A 24 6.24 -0.39 -4.88
C VAL A 24 7.29 -1.38 -4.37
N PRO A 25 7.09 -2.69 -4.55
CA PRO A 25 8.09 -3.69 -4.19
C PRO A 25 9.15 -3.85 -5.29
N GLU A 26 10.27 -4.47 -4.93
CA GLU A 26 11.21 -4.99 -5.93
C GLU A 26 10.66 -6.30 -6.53
N GLY A 27 9.71 -6.17 -7.45
CA GLY A 27 9.02 -7.30 -8.08
C GLY A 27 7.54 -7.02 -8.30
N GLU A 28 6.77 -8.08 -8.60
CA GLU A 28 5.33 -7.99 -8.77
C GLU A 28 4.63 -8.14 -7.40
N PRO A 29 3.97 -7.11 -6.84
CA PRO A 29 3.35 -7.16 -5.51
C PRO A 29 2.32 -8.27 -5.37
N THR A 30 1.64 -8.62 -6.45
CA THR A 30 0.56 -9.61 -6.43
C THR A 30 1.06 -11.05 -6.25
N LEU A 31 2.38 -11.28 -6.30
CA LEU A 31 3.00 -12.55 -5.92
C LEU A 31 3.24 -12.68 -4.40
N ASP A 32 3.18 -11.57 -3.65
CA ASP A 32 3.38 -11.59 -2.20
C ASP A 32 2.08 -12.02 -1.51
N SER A 33 2.15 -13.14 -0.77
CA SER A 33 1.02 -13.65 0.01
C SER A 33 0.59 -12.70 1.14
N ASN A 34 1.44 -11.75 1.53
CA ASN A 34 1.18 -10.78 2.60
C ASN A 34 0.68 -9.42 2.07
N LEU A 35 0.40 -9.29 0.76
CA LEU A 35 -0.06 -8.03 0.18
C LEU A 35 -1.34 -7.51 0.86
N GLU A 36 -2.31 -8.39 1.12
CA GLU A 36 -3.56 -8.04 1.81
C GLU A 36 -3.27 -7.51 3.22
N GLU A 37 -2.47 -8.23 4.01
CA GLU A 37 -2.08 -7.81 5.36
C GLU A 37 -1.33 -6.47 5.35
N ALA A 38 -0.42 -6.27 4.40
CA ALA A 38 0.31 -5.02 4.25
C ALA A 38 -0.62 -3.84 3.95
N ILE A 39 -1.62 -4.02 3.08
CA ILE A 39 -2.64 -3.01 2.78
C ILE A 39 -3.51 -2.71 4.00
N GLU A 40 -3.98 -3.75 4.70
CA GLU A 40 -4.80 -3.60 5.91
C GLU A 40 -4.08 -2.82 7.01
N LEU A 41 -2.78 -3.07 7.20
CA LEU A 41 -1.97 -2.32 8.17
C LEU A 41 -1.79 -0.84 7.80
N LEU A 42 -1.97 -0.47 6.53
CA LEU A 42 -1.85 0.90 6.04
C LEU A 42 -3.19 1.67 6.04
N ARG A 43 -4.34 0.96 6.01
CA ARG A 43 -5.68 1.59 6.03
C ARG A 43 -5.91 2.57 7.21
N PRO A 44 -5.44 2.31 8.44
CA PRO A 44 -5.65 3.21 9.57
C PRO A 44 -5.06 4.63 9.39
N PHE A 45 -4.09 4.81 8.50
CA PHE A 45 -3.52 6.14 8.24
C PHE A 45 -4.49 7.08 7.50
N GLY A 46 -5.60 6.55 6.96
CA GLY A 46 -6.62 7.33 6.25
C GLY A 46 -6.17 7.88 4.90
N LEU A 47 -5.11 7.30 4.33
CA LEU A 47 -4.54 7.68 3.04
C LEU A 47 -5.02 6.71 1.96
N LYS A 48 -5.21 7.21 0.73
CA LYS A 48 -5.51 6.34 -0.40
C LYS A 48 -4.29 5.47 -0.72
N ILE A 49 -4.48 4.17 -0.80
CA ILE A 49 -3.38 3.24 -1.13
C ILE A 49 -3.40 2.98 -2.64
N ALA A 50 -2.25 3.04 -3.27
CA ALA A 50 -2.04 2.69 -4.67
C ALA A 50 -1.04 1.55 -4.77
N VAL A 51 -1.32 0.54 -5.60
CA VAL A 51 -0.40 -0.59 -5.85
C VAL A 51 0.02 -0.55 -7.32
N ILE A 52 1.32 -0.56 -7.58
CA ILE A 52 1.85 -0.64 -8.95
C ILE A 52 2.07 -2.12 -9.27
N SER A 53 1.32 -2.64 -10.24
CA SER A 53 1.36 -4.03 -10.68
C SER A 53 1.49 -4.11 -12.20
N ASN A 54 2.18 -5.14 -12.71
CA ASN A 54 2.24 -5.51 -14.12
C ASN A 54 0.91 -6.11 -14.65
N ALA A 55 -0.09 -6.23 -13.78
CA ALA A 55 -1.44 -6.72 -14.05
C ALA A 55 -1.57 -8.21 -14.44
N SER A 56 -0.49 -8.97 -14.49
CA SER A 56 -0.50 -10.37 -14.94
C SER A 56 -1.31 -11.33 -14.06
N LEU A 57 -1.54 -10.98 -12.79
CA LEU A 57 -2.25 -11.80 -11.81
C LEU A 57 -3.60 -11.23 -11.38
N LEU A 58 -4.10 -10.15 -12.00
CA LEU A 58 -5.40 -9.56 -11.64
C LEU A 58 -6.60 -10.50 -11.87
N TRP A 59 -6.43 -11.57 -12.64
CA TRP A 59 -7.46 -12.60 -12.82
C TRP A 59 -7.58 -13.53 -11.61
N GLN A 60 -6.55 -13.61 -10.76
CA GLN A 60 -6.52 -14.50 -9.61
C GLN A 60 -7.45 -13.96 -8.51
N PRO A 61 -8.42 -14.75 -8.01
CA PRO A 61 -9.38 -14.28 -7.01
C PRO A 61 -8.74 -13.73 -5.73
N THR A 62 -7.67 -14.36 -5.25
CA THR A 62 -6.93 -13.93 -4.05
C THR A 62 -6.28 -12.57 -4.23
N VAL A 63 -5.70 -12.30 -5.40
CA VAL A 63 -5.12 -10.99 -5.74
C VAL A 63 -6.19 -9.92 -5.81
N ARG A 64 -7.36 -10.24 -6.39
CA ARG A 64 -8.49 -9.28 -6.44
C ARG A 64 -9.00 -8.97 -5.04
N GLN A 65 -9.11 -9.97 -4.19
CA GLN A 65 -9.55 -9.78 -2.80
C GLN A 65 -8.58 -8.88 -2.04
N ALA A 66 -7.27 -9.07 -2.20
CA ALA A 66 -6.26 -8.21 -1.57
C ALA A 66 -6.32 -6.74 -2.01
N LEU A 67 -6.87 -6.45 -3.20
CA LEU A 67 -6.92 -5.09 -3.78
C LEU A 67 -8.27 -4.38 -3.57
N LEU A 68 -9.27 -5.03 -2.98
CA LEU A 68 -10.62 -4.48 -2.71
C LEU A 68 -10.71 -3.91 -1.28
#